data_AF-A0A2P5E7Z8-F1
#
_entry.id   AF-A0A2P5E7Z8-F1
#
_cell.length_a   1.000
_cell.length_b   1.000
_cell.length_c   1.000
_cell.angle_alpha   90.00
_cell.angle_beta   90.00
_cell.angle_gamma   90.00
#
_symmetry.space_group_name_H-M   'P 1'
#
loop_
_entity.id
_entity.type
_entity.pdbx_description
1 polymer ?
#
loop_
_entity_poly.entity_id
_entity_poly.type
_entity_poly.pdbx_seq_one_letter_code
_entity_poly.pdbx_strand_id
1 'polypeptide(L)' 'MVSEARLLQVRSPAVPMHIKNIDSQRLLNELGFDHIKLEHYRRSAILVPDRRSPGGPDPQHH' A
#
# COMPACT_ATOMS: atom_id res chain seq x y z
N MET A 1 -0.83 28.83 -23.44
CA MET A 1 0.31 28.90 -22.51
C MET A 1 0.10 27.82 -21.47
N VAL A 2 0.86 26.73 -21.51
CA VAL A 2 0.67 25.61 -20.57
C VAL A 2 1.90 25.56 -19.68
N SER A 3 1.71 25.73 -18.38
CA SER A 3 2.76 25.72 -17.36
C SER A 3 3.12 24.28 -16.99
N GLU A 4 4.40 23.92 -17.05
CA GLU A 4 4.88 22.60 -16.63
C GLU A 4 5.21 22.57 -15.14
N ALA A 5 4.56 21.68 -14.38
CA ALA A 5 4.90 21.39 -13.00
C ALA A 5 5.78 20.12 -12.95
N ARG A 6 7.05 20.26 -12.56
CA ARG A 6 7.98 19.12 -12.37
C ARG A 6 7.77 18.49 -11.00
N LEU A 7 7.36 17.22 -10.98
CA LEU A 7 7.32 16.42 -9.77
C LEU A 7 8.73 15.90 -9.45
N LEU A 8 9.27 16.30 -8.30
CA LEU A 8 10.51 15.79 -7.73
C LEU A 8 10.33 14.32 -7.36
N GLN A 9 10.91 13.42 -8.16
CA GLN A 9 10.99 12.00 -7.86
C GLN A 9 11.92 11.78 -6.66
N VAL A 10 11.37 11.82 -5.45
CA VAL A 10 12.07 11.32 -4.25
C VAL A 10 12.19 9.81 -4.42
N ARG A 11 13.32 9.37 -4.95
CA ARG A 11 13.72 7.96 -4.99
C ARG A 11 13.99 7.55 -3.54
N SER A 12 12.96 7.15 -2.82
CA SER A 12 13.14 6.44 -1.56
C SER A 12 13.91 5.15 -1.87
N PRO A 13 15.10 4.92 -1.28
CA PRO A 13 15.76 3.64 -1.42
C PRO A 13 14.81 2.58 -0.86
N ALA A 14 14.49 1.57 -1.67
CA ALA A 14 13.82 0.37 -1.20
C ALA A 14 14.79 -0.32 -0.23
N VAL A 15 14.72 0.06 1.05
CA VAL A 15 15.35 -0.68 2.13
C VAL A 15 14.71 -2.07 2.10
N PRO A 16 15.47 -3.15 1.83
CA PRO A 16 14.95 -4.48 2.03
C PRO A 16 14.72 -4.60 3.53
N MET A 17 13.45 -4.46 3.94
CA MET A 17 13.03 -4.65 5.31
C MET A 17 13.27 -6.13 5.59
N HIS A 18 14.45 -6.44 6.12
CA HIS A 18 14.81 -7.79 6.50
C HIS A 18 14.05 -8.09 7.78
N ILE A 19 12.78 -8.44 7.64
CA ILE A 19 11.86 -8.79 8.71
C ILE A 19 12.31 -10.15 9.25
N LYS A 20 13.35 -10.15 10.09
CA LYS A 20 13.69 -11.33 10.88
C LYS A 20 12.60 -11.49 11.94
N ASN A 21 11.76 -12.51 11.76
CA ASN A 21 10.91 -13.08 12.79
C ASN A 21 10.12 -12.06 13.63
N ILE A 22 9.56 -11.03 12.99
CA ILE A 22 8.58 -10.17 13.66
C ILE A 22 7.34 -11.02 13.90
N ASP A 23 7.01 -11.18 15.19
CA ASP A 23 5.71 -11.70 15.58
C ASP A 23 4.65 -10.69 15.13
N SER A 24 4.06 -10.98 13.97
CA SER A 24 3.07 -10.12 13.32
C SER A 24 1.84 -9.95 14.19
N GLN A 25 1.47 -10.95 14.99
CA GLN A 25 0.32 -10.86 15.89
C GLN A 25 0.60 -9.88 17.01
N ARG A 26 1.80 -9.96 17.61
CA ARG A 26 2.22 -9.01 18.64
C ARG A 26 2.27 -7.58 18.11
N LEU A 27 2.86 -7.36 16.93
CA LEU A 27 2.92 -6.04 16.30
C LEU A 27 1.52 -5.47 16.02
N LEU A 28 0.62 -6.28 15.48
CA LEU A 28 -0.75 -5.87 15.19
C LEU A 28 -1.49 -5.47 16.48
N ASN A 29 -1.32 -6.25 17.56
CA ASN A 29 -1.86 -5.91 18.87
C ASN A 29 -1.29 -4.59 19.42
N GLU A 30 0.03 -4.37 19.32
CA GLU A 30 0.69 -3.12 19.74
C GLU A 30 0.18 -1.91 18.95
N LEU A 31 -0.21 -2.09 17.68
CA LEU A 31 -0.81 -1.07 16.83
C LEU A 31 -2.32 -0.87 17.07
N GLY A 32 -2.94 -1.62 17.99
CA GLY A 32 -4.36 -1.51 18.32
C GLY A 32 -5.30 -2.26 17.35
N PHE A 33 -4.76 -3.23 16.60
CA PHE A 33 -5.56 -4.19 15.85
C PHE A 33 -5.92 -5.36 16.77
N ASP A 34 -7.15 -5.32 17.29
CA ASP A 34 -7.74 -6.44 17.99
C ASP A 34 -8.22 -7.53 17.02
N HIS A 35 -8.63 -8.67 17.58
CA HIS A 35 -9.10 -9.82 16.81
C HIS A 35 -10.34 -9.50 15.96
N ILE A 36 -11.19 -8.57 16.41
CA ILE A 36 -12.43 -8.19 15.73
C ILE A 36 -12.10 -7.41 14.46
N LYS A 37 -11.20 -6.43 14.55
CA LYS A 37 -10.71 -5.67 13.39
C LYS A 37 -9.99 -6.58 12.41
N LEU A 38 -9.17 -7.51 12.91
CA LEU A 38 -8.44 -8.43 12.05
C LEU A 38 -9.39 -9.31 11.23
N GLU A 39 -10.42 -9.86 11.87
CA GLU A 39 -11.45 -10.65 11.18
C GLU A 39 -12.32 -9.80 10.24
N HIS A 40 -12.60 -8.54 10.60
CA HIS A 40 -13.27 -7.60 9.71
C HIS A 40 -12.46 -7.37 8.42
N TYR A 41 -11.16 -7.07 8.52
CA TYR A 41 -10.29 -6.88 7.36
C TYR A 41 -10.08 -8.15 6.56
N ARG A 42 -10.02 -9.32 7.24
CA ARG A 42 -9.92 -10.62 6.56
C ARG A 42 -11.15 -10.89 5.69
N ARG A 43 -12.35 -10.58 6.18
CA ARG A 43 -13.59 -10.73 5.42
C ARG A 43 -13.70 -9.70 4.30
N SER A 44 -13.30 -8.45 4.53
CA SER A 44 -13.33 -7.42 3.50
C SER A 44 -12.31 -7.68 2.39
N ALA A 45 -11.15 -8.27 2.70
CA ALA A 45 -10.15 -8.70 1.72
C ALA A 45 -10.71 -9.74 0.72
N ILE A 46 -11.60 -10.63 1.18
CA ILE A 46 -12.28 -11.63 0.34
C ILE A 46 -13.34 -10.98 -0.55
N LEU A 47 -13.92 -9.86 -0.10
CA LEU A 47 -14.98 -9.12 -0.78
C LEU A 47 -14.48 -8.01 -1.71
N VAL A 48 -13.16 -7.79 -1.81
CA VAL A 48 -12.63 -6.77 -2.73
C VAL A 48 -12.87 -7.28 -4.16
N PRO A 49 -13.67 -6.58 -4.99
CA PRO A 49 -13.74 -6.87 -6.42
C PRO A 49 -12.31 -6.78 -7.00
N ASP A 50 -12.01 -7.43 -8.12
CA ASP A 50 -10.69 -7.34 -8.79
C ASP A 50 -10.35 -5.86 -9.09
N ARG A 51 -9.80 -5.17 -8.09
CA ARG A 51 -9.46 -3.76 -8.13
C ARG A 51 -8.12 -3.70 -8.83
N ARG A 52 -8.19 -3.80 -10.16
CA ARG A 52 -7.07 -3.41 -11.01
C ARG A 52 -6.73 -1.98 -10.67
N SER A 53 -5.46 -1.76 -10.30
CA SER A 53 -4.94 -0.42 -10.17
C SER A 53 -5.31 0.33 -11.46
N PRO A 54 -5.92 1.53 -11.38
CA PRO A 54 -6.17 2.30 -12.59
C PRO A 54 -4.82 2.42 -13.29
N GLY A 55 -4.77 2.00 -14.55
CA GLY A 55 -3.55 2.08 -15.34
C GLY A 55 -2.96 3.47 -15.15
N GLY A 56 -1.67 3.55 -14.86
CA GLY A 56 -0.97 4.83 -14.74
C GLY A 56 -1.22 5.70 -15.98
N PRO A 57 -0.93 7.01 -15.91
CA PRO A 57 -1.18 7.93 -17.02
C PRO A 57 -0.69 7.35 -18.35
N ASP A 58 -1.52 7.44 -19.39
CA ASP A 58 -1.26 6.83 -20.69
C ASP A 58 0.07 7.35 -21.27
N PRO A 59 1.05 6.46 -21.53
CA PRO A 59 2.36 6.85 -22.06
C PRO A 59 2.31 7.53 -23.44
N GLN A 60 1.20 7.43 -24.16
CA GLN A 60 1.04 7.96 -25.53
C GLN A 60 0.44 9.37 -25.59
N HIS A 61 0.24 10.02 -24.44
CA HIS A 61 -0.06 11.45 -24.40
C HIS A 61 1.19 12.29 -24.76
N HIS A 62 1.47 12.39 -26.07
CA HIS A 62 2.42 13.33 -26.67
C HIS A 62 1.71 14.57 -27.21
#